data_AF-B8XPZ6-F1
#
_entry.id   AF-B8XPZ6-F1
#
_cell.length_a   1.000
_cell.length_b   1.000
_cell.length_c   1.000
_cell.angle_alpha   90.00
_cell.angle_beta   90.00
_cell.angle_gamma   90.00
#
_symmetry.space_group_name_H-M   'P 1'
#
loop_
_entity.id
_entity.type
_entity.pdbx_description
1 polymer ?
#
loop_
_entity_poly.entity_id
_entity_poly.type
_entity_poly.pdbx_seq_one_letter_code
_entity_poly.pdbx_strand_id
1 'polypeptide(L)'
;VKPFQIDALVITPGQTTNVLFTANASTNVGAVQQFFIAARPFVTGGGTFDNSTVAGIVSYNISNSNNSSAIMMPKLPSLNDTTFAANFSAKLR
;
A
#
# COMPACT_ATOMS: atom_id res chain seq x y z
N VAL A 1 -21.10 2.51 -1.28
CA VAL A 1 -20.04 3.03 -0.40
C VAL A 1 -19.66 4.42 -0.86
N LYS A 2 -19.60 5.39 0.05
CA LYS A 2 -19.13 6.76 -0.27
C LYS A 2 -17.59 6.74 -0.39
N PRO A 3 -16.97 7.48 -1.33
CA PRO A 3 -15.52 7.57 -1.40
C PRO A 3 -14.92 8.12 -0.10
N PHE A 4 -13.83 7.51 0.37
CA PHE A 4 -13.04 7.96 1.52
C PHE A 4 -11.54 7.71 1.28
N GLN A 5 -10.70 8.48 1.97
CA GLN A 5 -9.24 8.38 1.86
C GLN A 5 -8.67 7.35 2.84
N ILE A 6 -7.62 6.65 2.39
CA ILE A 6 -6.90 5.61 3.11
C ILE A 6 -5.44 5.54 2.67
N ASP A 7 -4.57 5.14 3.59
CA ASP A 7 -3.17 4.82 3.30
C ASP A 7 -2.95 3.31 3.13
N ALA A 8 -3.83 2.49 3.74
CA ALA A 8 -3.84 1.04 3.65
C ALA A 8 -5.27 0.51 3.67
N LEU A 9 -5.48 -0.67 3.08
CA LEU A 9 -6.76 -1.38 3.06
C LEU A 9 -6.59 -2.85 3.40
N VAL A 10 -7.68 -3.50 3.77
CA VAL A 10 -7.76 -4.96 3.93
C VAL A 10 -8.67 -5.51 2.83
N ILE A 11 -8.26 -6.59 2.18
CA ILE A 11 -9.07 -7.30 1.19
C ILE A 11 -9.03 -8.79 1.50
N THR A 12 -10.18 -9.46 1.41
CA THR A 12 -10.25 -10.91 1.65
C THR A 12 -10.11 -11.69 0.34
N PRO A 13 -9.75 -12.99 0.38
CA PRO A 13 -9.78 -13.83 -0.81
C PRO A 13 -11.14 -13.77 -1.53
N GLY A 14 -11.12 -13.59 -2.85
CA GLY A 14 -12.31 -13.48 -3.69
C GLY A 14 -12.97 -12.10 -3.73
N GLN A 15 -12.55 -11.14 -2.90
CA GLN A 15 -13.02 -9.75 -3.00
C GLN A 15 -12.24 -8.97 -4.06
N THR A 16 -12.88 -7.92 -4.58
CA THR A 16 -12.25 -6.89 -5.41
C THR A 16 -12.53 -5.52 -4.80
N THR A 17 -11.65 -4.55 -5.04
CA THR A 17 -11.82 -3.17 -4.58
C THR A 17 -11.20 -2.23 -5.58
N ASN A 18 -11.94 -1.16 -5.90
CA ASN A 18 -11.45 -0.07 -6.74
C ASN A 18 -10.93 1.06 -5.85
N VAL A 19 -9.72 1.51 -6.12
CA VAL A 19 -9.08 2.63 -5.41
C VAL A 19 -8.57 3.64 -6.42
N LEU A 20 -8.77 4.93 -6.11
CA LEU A 20 -8.18 6.02 -6.88
C LEU A 20 -6.83 6.38 -6.24
N PHE A 21 -5.75 6.07 -6.94
CA PHE A 21 -4.40 6.44 -6.53
C PHE A 21 -4.03 7.80 -7.13
N THR A 22 -3.77 8.79 -6.28
CA THR A 22 -3.35 10.13 -6.73
C THR A 22 -1.84 10.20 -6.84
N ALA A 23 -1.33 10.24 -8.07
CA ALA A 23 0.09 10.27 -8.35
C ALA A 23 0.62 11.72 -8.44
N ASN A 24 0.91 12.36 -7.29
CA ASN A 24 1.30 13.78 -7.21
C ASN A 24 2.77 14.03 -6.83
N ALA A 25 3.68 13.09 -7.12
CA ALA A 25 5.09 13.26 -6.82
C ALA A 25 5.69 14.49 -7.56
N SER A 26 6.54 15.25 -6.87
CA SER A 26 7.08 16.53 -7.38
C SER A 26 8.12 16.28 -8.48
N THR A 27 7.80 16.59 -9.73
CA THR A 27 8.72 16.39 -10.88
C THR A 27 9.89 17.39 -10.93
N ASN A 28 10.01 18.28 -9.94
CA ASN A 28 11.08 19.28 -9.85
C ASN A 28 12.40 18.72 -9.31
N VAL A 29 12.41 17.45 -8.90
CA VAL A 29 13.61 16.75 -8.43
C VAL A 29 14.22 16.07 -9.65
N GLY A 30 15.50 16.34 -9.96
CA GLY A 30 16.23 15.75 -11.11
C GLY A 30 16.52 14.25 -11.00
N ALA A 31 15.71 13.51 -10.24
CA ALA A 31 15.84 12.08 -9.95
C ALA A 31 14.51 11.34 -10.15
N VAL A 32 14.58 10.08 -10.57
CA VAL A 32 13.42 9.20 -10.77
C VAL A 32 12.79 9.01 -9.40
N GLN A 33 11.51 9.34 -9.27
CA GLN A 33 10.78 9.09 -8.04
C GLN A 33 10.12 7.72 -8.11
N GLN A 34 10.48 6.86 -7.18
CA GLN A 34 9.93 5.52 -7.04
C GLN A 34 9.30 5.36 -5.66
N PHE A 35 8.22 4.58 -5.59
CA PHE A 35 7.48 4.33 -4.36
C PHE A 35 7.10 2.86 -4.27
N PHE A 36 7.21 2.27 -3.09
CA PHE A 36 6.72 0.92 -2.85
C PHE A 36 5.21 0.93 -2.59
N ILE A 37 4.51 0.02 -3.24
CA ILE A 37 3.21 -0.47 -2.78
C ILE A 37 3.48 -1.84 -2.19
N ALA A 38 3.15 -2.05 -0.92
CA ALA A 38 3.41 -3.31 -0.25
C ALA A 38 2.13 -3.94 0.28
N ALA A 39 2.10 -5.27 0.30
CA ALA A 39 1.02 -6.04 0.87
C ALA A 39 1.59 -7.20 1.69
N ARG A 40 0.87 -7.55 2.75
CA ARG A 40 1.20 -8.69 3.61
C ARG A 40 -0.09 -9.26 4.21
N PRO A 41 -0.08 -10.50 4.70
CA PRO A 41 -1.29 -11.13 5.20
C PRO A 41 -1.78 -10.51 6.52
N PHE A 42 -3.09 -10.56 6.72
CA PHE A 42 -3.75 -10.28 8.00
C PHE A 42 -4.24 -11.61 8.57
N VAL A 43 -3.78 -11.96 9.78
CA VAL A 43 -4.03 -13.26 10.42
C VAL A 43 -4.20 -13.08 11.93
N THR A 44 -5.29 -13.63 12.46
CA THR A 44 -5.57 -13.67 13.91
C THR A 44 -5.61 -15.10 14.47
N GLY A 45 -5.48 -16.12 13.62
CA GLY A 45 -5.45 -17.52 14.01
C GLY A 45 -4.05 -17.97 14.45
N GLY A 46 -3.99 -19.04 15.26
CA GLY A 46 -2.73 -19.62 15.75
C GLY A 46 -2.07 -20.66 14.83
N GLY A 47 -2.52 -20.78 13.58
CA GLY A 47 -1.96 -21.71 12.60
C GLY A 47 -0.66 -21.21 11.97
N THR A 48 0.00 -22.07 11.21
CA THR A 48 1.14 -21.66 10.38
C THR A 48 0.66 -20.92 9.13
N PHE A 49 1.37 -19.87 8.76
CA PHE A 49 1.08 -19.07 7.57
C PHE A 49 2.38 -18.46 7.03
N ASP A 50 2.36 -18.03 5.77
CA ASP A 50 3.48 -17.30 5.18
C ASP A 50 3.48 -15.84 5.68
N ASN A 51 4.55 -15.43 6.35
CA ASN A 51 4.76 -14.06 6.83
C ASN A 51 5.65 -13.24 5.88
N SER A 52 5.65 -13.58 4.59
CA SER A 52 6.33 -12.78 3.57
C SER A 52 5.56 -11.48 3.29
N THR A 53 6.29 -10.47 2.82
CA THR A 53 5.73 -9.21 2.34
C THR A 53 6.01 -9.11 0.86
N VAL A 54 4.96 -8.88 0.06
CA VAL A 54 5.08 -8.60 -1.36
C VAL A 54 5.16 -7.09 -1.57
N ALA A 55 5.98 -6.66 -2.53
CA ALA A 55 6.11 -5.25 -2.90
C ALA A 55 6.07 -5.09 -4.42
N GLY A 56 5.32 -4.08 -4.88
CA GLY A 56 5.37 -3.52 -6.21
C GLY A 56 6.01 -2.14 -6.18
N ILE A 57 6.52 -1.68 -7.31
CA ILE A 57 7.15 -0.36 -7.45
C ILE A 57 6.32 0.49 -8.39
N VAL A 58 5.94 1.68 -7.93
CA VAL A 58 5.40 2.75 -8.76
C VAL A 58 6.52 3.73 -9.08
N SER A 59 6.81 3.90 -10.36
CA SER A 59 7.88 4.77 -10.84
C SER A 59 7.30 5.94 -11.64
N TYR A 60 7.70 7.16 -11.31
CA TYR A 60 7.40 8.34 -12.12
C TYR A 60 8.44 8.46 -13.21
N ASN A 61 7.98 8.49 -14.47
CA ASN A 61 8.86 8.68 -15.60
C ASN A 61 9.20 10.17 -15.75
N ILE A 62 10.46 10.53 -15.58
CA ILE A 62 10.97 11.90 -15.68
C ILE A 62 12.06 11.93 -16.75
N SER A 63 11.86 12.78 -17.75
CA SER A 63 12.86 13.07 -18.80
C SER A 63 14.12 13.69 -18.16
N ASN A 64 15.31 13.21 -18.56
CA ASN A 64 16.63 13.65 -18.06
C ASN A 64 16.93 13.37 -16.58
N SER A 65 16.29 12.38 -15.97
CA SER A 65 16.62 11.97 -14.61
C SER A 65 17.99 11.28 -14.52
N ASN A 66 18.81 11.69 -13.56
CA ASN A 66 19.97 10.92 -13.10
C ASN A 66 19.53 9.84 -12.09
N ASN A 67 20.36 8.81 -11.92
CA ASN A 67 20.02 7.51 -11.29
C ASN A 67 19.30 7.56 -9.93
N SER A 68 18.35 6.63 -9.79
CA SER A 68 17.76 5.98 -8.60
C SER A 68 17.69 6.78 -7.28
N SER A 69 16.49 7.18 -6.88
CA SER A 69 16.20 7.63 -5.52
C SER A 69 16.15 6.45 -4.54
N ALA A 70 16.68 6.61 -3.32
CA ALA A 70 16.43 5.64 -2.25
C ALA A 70 14.92 5.57 -1.94
N ILE A 71 14.35 4.37 -2.06
CA ILE A 71 12.93 4.12 -1.81
C ILE A 71 12.72 3.52 -0.43
N MET A 72 11.74 4.05 0.31
CA MET A 72 11.40 3.60 1.66
C MET A 72 10.18 2.68 1.63
N MET A 73 10.26 1.58 2.39
CA MET A 73 9.13 0.68 2.57
C MET A 73 8.01 1.38 3.35
N PRO A 74 6.75 1.34 2.88
CA PRO A 74 5.64 1.91 3.62
C PRO A 74 5.40 1.16 4.93
N LYS A 75 4.85 1.85 5.92
CA LYS A 75 4.47 1.24 7.19
C LYS A 75 3.23 0.36 6.99
N LEU A 76 3.40 -0.95 7.12
CA LEU A 76 2.29 -1.90 7.07
C LEU A 76 1.69 -2.16 8.46
N PRO A 77 0.36 -2.38 8.57
CA PRO A 77 -0.27 -2.80 9.82
C PRO A 77 0.31 -4.10 10.38
N SER A 78 0.24 -4.29 11.69
CA SER A 78 0.59 -5.56 12.35
C SER A 78 -0.26 -6.71 11.79
N LEU A 79 0.28 -7.94 11.74
CA LEU A 79 -0.41 -9.09 11.12
C LEU A 79 -1.77 -9.36 11.78
N ASN A 80 -1.85 -9.08 13.08
CA ASN A 80 -3.01 -9.29 13.94
C ASN A 80 -3.69 -7.96 14.33
N ASP A 81 -3.54 -6.89 13.53
CA ASP A 81 -4.14 -5.59 13.82
C ASP A 81 -5.66 -5.59 13.57
N THR A 82 -6.40 -6.14 14.52
CA THR A 82 -7.87 -6.25 14.48
C THR A 82 -8.53 -4.88 14.53
N THR A 83 -7.92 -3.92 15.23
CA THR A 83 -8.40 -2.53 15.31
C THR A 83 -8.35 -1.87 13.94
N PHE A 84 -7.25 -2.02 13.20
CA PHE A 84 -7.16 -1.53 11.82
C PHE A 84 -8.21 -2.17 10.92
N ALA A 85 -8.35 -3.50 10.96
CA ALA A 85 -9.32 -4.22 10.13
C ALA A 85 -10.77 -3.82 10.43
N ALA A 86 -11.13 -3.65 11.72
CA ALA A 86 -12.44 -3.20 12.14
C ALA A 86 -12.73 -1.75 11.70
N ASN A 87 -11.76 -0.85 11.88
CA ASN A 87 -11.88 0.55 11.46
C ASN A 87 -12.02 0.70 9.95
N PHE A 88 -11.25 -0.07 9.16
CA PHE A 88 -11.39 -0.10 7.71
C PHE A 88 -12.78 -0.61 7.30
N SER A 89 -13.22 -1.73 7.88
CA SER A 89 -14.54 -2.31 7.59
C SER A 89 -15.70 -1.37 7.94
N ALA A 90 -15.55 -0.59 9.02
CA ALA A 90 -16.54 0.41 9.41
C ALA A 90 -16.67 1.55 8.38
N LYS A 91 -15.57 1.94 7.70
CA LYS A 91 -15.59 2.97 6.64
C LYS A 91 -16.29 2.51 5.36
N LEU A 92 -16.45 1.20 5.17
CA LEU A 92 -17.14 0.64 4.00
C LEU A 92 -18.68 0.69 4.11
N ARG A 93 -19.22 0.94 5.31
CA ARG A 93 -20.66 1.13 5.53
C ARG A 93 -21.04 2.59 5.32
#